data_AF-A0A934KBH6-F1
#
_entry.id   AF-A0A934KBH6-F1
#
_cell.length_a   1.000
_cell.length_b   1.000
_cell.length_c   1.000
_cell.angle_alpha   90.00
_cell.angle_beta   90.00
_cell.angle_gamma   90.00
#
_symmetry.space_group_name_H-M   'P 1'
#
loop_
_entity.id
_entity.type
_entity.pdbx_description
1 polymer ?
#
loop_
_entity_poly.entity_id
_entity_poly.type
_entity_poly.pdbx_seq_one_letter_code
_entity_poly.pdbx_strand_id
1 'polypeptide(L)'
;MGPSRQFAEITIKVPAPFAGVSDLGFSARYPGQPMLEPSRDVPLWIEGPAGPMRRLADRLRMLATLVQSAHGWSQPVQLTDEVLVMAFQDRSQVGLALGDGAAGALDYVLNLVRPVVFPFLRDCAEVAHLRLTDQIDMSVRRSDDRLADLSMRWDQIVQANGEDLLSA
;
A
#
# COMPACT_ATOMS: atom_id res chain seq x y z
N MET A 1 4.81 -34.56 -8.04
CA MET A 1 4.43 -33.18 -7.69
C MET A 1 5.48 -32.64 -6.73
N GLY A 2 6.39 -31.79 -7.21
CA GLY A 2 7.29 -31.07 -6.30
C GLY A 2 6.50 -30.07 -5.47
N PRO A 3 7.01 -29.62 -4.30
CA PRO A 3 6.31 -28.63 -3.49
C PRO A 3 6.11 -27.36 -4.31
N SER A 4 4.85 -26.98 -4.53
CA SER A 4 4.50 -25.68 -5.09
C SER A 4 5.11 -24.61 -4.19
N ARG A 5 6.08 -23.85 -4.70
CA ARG A 5 6.64 -22.72 -3.95
C ARG A 5 5.52 -21.68 -3.80
N GLN A 6 5.07 -21.46 -2.58
CA GLN A 6 4.03 -20.51 -2.23
C GLN A 6 4.66 -19.35 -1.45
N PHE A 7 4.24 -18.13 -1.73
CA PHE A 7 4.57 -17.00 -0.88
C PHE A 7 3.74 -17.08 0.41
N ALA A 8 4.41 -16.91 1.56
CA ALA A 8 3.72 -16.80 2.83
C ALA A 8 2.91 -15.50 2.90
N GLU A 9 1.84 -15.49 3.69
CA GLU A 9 1.11 -14.26 3.99
C GLU A 9 2.01 -13.29 4.77
N ILE A 10 2.10 -12.05 4.29
CA ILE A 10 2.92 -11.00 4.89
C ILE A 10 2.02 -9.81 5.20
N THR A 11 2.19 -9.21 6.37
CA THR A 11 1.56 -7.94 6.71
C THR A 11 2.64 -6.89 6.96
N ILE A 12 2.52 -5.74 6.30
CA ILE A 12 3.34 -4.56 6.59
C ILE A 12 2.47 -3.53 7.30
N LYS A 13 2.83 -3.18 8.54
CA LYS A 13 2.10 -2.17 9.33
C LYS A 13 2.86 -0.85 9.31
N VAL A 14 2.13 0.23 9.09
CA VAL A 14 2.65 1.61 9.04
C VAL A 14 1.81 2.46 10.01
N PRO A 15 2.28 2.68 11.25
CA PRO A 15 1.63 3.58 12.20
C PRO A 15 1.87 5.04 11.83
N ALA A 16 0.91 5.91 12.16
CA ALA A 16 1.04 7.38 12.09
C ALA A 16 1.71 7.94 10.82
N PRO A 17 1.34 7.52 9.59
CA PRO A 17 2.02 7.98 8.38
C PRO A 17 1.69 9.42 8.00
N PHE A 18 0.61 9.99 8.55
CA PHE A 18 0.10 11.31 8.18
C PHE A 18 0.25 12.32 9.31
N ALA A 19 0.69 13.53 8.98
CA ALA A 19 0.86 14.60 9.94
C ALA A 19 -0.50 15.08 10.49
N GLY A 20 -0.51 15.43 11.77
CA GLY A 20 -1.70 15.94 12.47
C GLY A 20 -2.61 14.86 13.09
N VAL A 21 -2.28 13.56 12.95
CA VAL A 21 -3.01 12.45 13.58
C VAL A 21 -2.08 11.28 13.92
N SER A 22 -1.81 11.04 15.21
CA SER A 22 -0.93 9.96 15.67
C SER A 22 -1.61 8.59 15.66
N ASP A 23 -2.93 8.57 15.85
CA ASP A 23 -3.67 7.32 16.10
C ASP A 23 -4.23 6.70 14.82
N LEU A 24 -3.86 7.25 13.66
CA LEU A 24 -4.22 6.72 12.36
C LEU A 24 -3.05 5.92 11.80
N GLY A 25 -3.30 4.69 11.37
CA GLY A 25 -2.31 3.85 10.70
C GLY A 25 -2.94 2.99 9.62
N PHE A 26 -2.09 2.27 8.88
CA PHE A 26 -2.58 1.25 7.96
C PHE A 26 -1.73 -0.01 7.95
N SER A 27 -2.32 -1.07 7.41
CA SER A 27 -1.67 -2.36 7.18
C SER A 27 -1.90 -2.81 5.74
N ALA A 28 -0.81 -3.11 5.03
CA ALA A 28 -0.86 -3.82 3.77
C ALA A 28 -0.79 -5.32 4.02
N ARG A 29 -1.78 -6.09 3.56
CA ARG A 29 -1.85 -7.54 3.78
C ARG A 29 -1.66 -8.29 2.46
N TYR A 30 -0.48 -8.85 2.25
CA TYR A 30 -0.13 -9.62 1.08
C TYR A 30 -0.67 -11.05 1.24
N PRO A 31 -1.65 -11.47 0.41
CA PRO A 31 -2.18 -12.81 0.50
C PRO A 31 -1.12 -13.84 0.12
N GLY A 32 -1.13 -14.98 0.80
CA GLY A 32 -0.32 -16.11 0.36
C GLY A 32 -0.80 -16.58 -1.02
N GLN A 33 0.10 -16.63 -2.00
CA GLN A 33 -0.24 -17.01 -3.38
C GLN A 33 0.81 -17.95 -4.00
N PRO A 34 0.42 -18.83 -4.93
CA PRO A 34 1.36 -19.64 -5.70
C PRO A 34 2.32 -18.76 -6.50
N MET A 35 3.58 -19.19 -6.63
CA MET A 35 4.49 -18.57 -7.60
C MET A 35 3.93 -18.72 -9.02
N LEU A 36 4.08 -17.66 -9.84
CA LEU A 36 3.68 -17.59 -11.26
C LEU A 36 2.17 -17.41 -11.54
N GLU A 37 1.34 -17.16 -10.52
CA GLU A 37 -0.03 -16.64 -10.73
C GLU A 37 -0.04 -15.10 -10.82
N PRO A 38 -1.04 -14.50 -11.51
CA PRO A 38 -1.23 -13.05 -11.51
C PRO A 38 -1.24 -12.48 -10.08
N SER A 39 -0.60 -11.32 -9.89
CA SER A 39 -0.57 -10.61 -8.62
C SER A 39 -2.00 -10.39 -8.12
N ARG A 40 -2.33 -10.92 -6.94
CA ARG A 40 -3.61 -10.62 -6.29
C ARG A 40 -3.63 -9.18 -5.80
N ASP A 41 -4.82 -8.59 -5.79
CA ASP A 41 -5.07 -7.31 -5.15
C ASP A 41 -4.58 -7.34 -3.69
N VAL A 42 -3.83 -6.32 -3.29
CA VAL A 42 -3.28 -6.21 -1.94
C VAL A 42 -4.16 -5.27 -1.12
N PRO A 43 -4.95 -5.77 -0.15
CA PRO A 43 -5.77 -4.92 0.69
C PRO A 43 -4.92 -4.08 1.65
N LEU A 44 -5.27 -2.80 1.70
CA LEU A 44 -4.89 -1.85 2.73
C LEU A 44 -6.04 -1.72 3.73
N TRP A 45 -5.75 -2.04 4.98
CA TRP A 45 -6.64 -1.75 6.11
C TRP A 45 -6.17 -0.49 6.79
N ILE A 46 -7.03 0.51 6.87
CA ILE A 46 -6.73 1.82 7.42
C ILE A 46 -7.64 2.03 8.64
N GLU A 47 -7.02 2.35 9.76
CA GLU A 47 -7.69 2.44 11.07
C GLU A 47 -7.28 3.76 11.73
N GLY A 48 -8.24 4.46 12.35
CA GLY A 48 -7.96 5.70 13.06
C GLY A 48 -9.23 6.42 13.54
N PRO A 49 -9.10 7.63 14.12
CA PRO A 49 -10.24 8.36 14.67
C PRO A 49 -11.23 8.84 13.60
N ALA A 50 -12.53 8.82 13.92
CA ALA A 50 -13.63 9.11 12.97
C ALA A 50 -13.56 10.46 12.25
N GLY A 51 -13.02 11.52 12.87
CA GLY A 51 -12.85 12.83 12.23
C GLY A 51 -11.84 12.80 11.08
N PRO A 52 -10.55 12.52 11.38
CA PRO A 52 -9.50 12.29 10.39
C PRO A 52 -9.86 11.26 9.32
N MET A 53 -10.50 10.14 9.70
CA MET A 53 -10.88 9.07 8.76
C MET A 53 -11.88 9.53 7.69
N ARG A 54 -12.85 10.40 8.04
CA ARG A 54 -13.77 10.97 7.05
C ARG A 54 -13.05 11.83 6.02
N ARG A 55 -12.14 12.72 6.47
CA ARG A 55 -11.31 13.53 5.57
C ARG A 55 -10.43 12.65 4.69
N LEU A 56 -9.82 11.62 5.27
CA LEU A 56 -8.97 10.68 4.53
C LEU A 56 -9.77 9.95 3.45
N ALA A 57 -10.97 9.45 3.77
CA ALA A 57 -11.83 8.77 2.80
C ALA A 57 -12.12 9.64 1.56
N ASP A 58 -12.41 10.93 1.75
CA ASP A 58 -12.63 11.88 0.65
C ASP A 58 -11.39 12.01 -0.26
N ARG A 59 -10.21 12.05 0.34
CA ARG A 59 -8.92 12.12 -0.37
C ARG A 59 -8.60 10.83 -1.10
N LEU A 60 -8.84 9.68 -0.48
CA LEU A 60 -8.59 8.37 -1.09
C LEU A 60 -9.48 8.07 -2.30
N ARG A 61 -10.67 8.68 -2.40
CA ARG A 61 -11.48 8.57 -3.62
C ARG A 61 -10.78 9.20 -4.83
N MET A 62 -9.93 10.21 -4.64
CA MET A 62 -9.12 10.79 -5.73
C MET A 62 -8.17 9.74 -6.31
N LEU A 63 -7.50 8.97 -5.44
CA LEU A 63 -6.59 7.90 -5.85
C LEU A 63 -7.28 6.83 -6.70
N ALA A 64 -8.52 6.45 -6.34
CA ALA A 64 -9.29 5.45 -7.08
C ALA A 64 -9.71 5.92 -8.50
N THR A 65 -9.62 7.22 -8.79
CA THR A 65 -9.87 7.77 -10.12
C THR A 65 -8.62 7.86 -10.99
N LEU A 66 -7.44 7.64 -10.42
CA LEU A 66 -6.18 7.65 -11.16
C LEU A 66 -6.08 6.42 -12.07
N VAL A 67 -5.82 6.68 -13.34
CA VAL A 67 -5.42 5.64 -14.29
C VAL A 67 -3.90 5.73 -14.43
N GLN A 68 -3.17 4.97 -13.62
CA GLN A 68 -1.72 4.80 -13.82
C GLN A 68 -1.45 3.53 -14.64
N SER A 69 -0.36 3.54 -15.40
CA SER A 69 0.04 2.41 -16.25
C SER A 69 0.57 1.22 -15.46
N ALA A 70 1.18 1.46 -14.29
CA ALA A 70 1.82 0.41 -13.49
C ALA A 70 0.94 -0.14 -12.36
N HIS A 71 0.03 0.66 -11.81
CA HIS A 71 -0.87 0.23 -10.72
C HIS A 71 -2.17 1.04 -10.68
N GLY A 72 -3.10 0.61 -9.85
CA GLY A 72 -4.33 1.34 -9.55
C GLY A 72 -4.82 1.09 -8.13
N TRP A 73 -5.87 1.81 -7.75
CA TRP A 73 -6.51 1.70 -6.45
C TRP A 73 -7.99 1.39 -6.61
N SER A 74 -8.50 0.45 -5.82
CA SER A 74 -9.95 0.24 -5.72
C SER A 74 -10.63 1.44 -5.07
N GLN A 75 -11.94 1.57 -5.27
CA GLN A 75 -12.72 2.52 -4.46
C GLN A 75 -12.59 2.17 -2.97
N PRO A 76 -12.42 3.18 -2.10
CA PRO A 76 -12.40 2.95 -0.66
C PRO A 76 -13.78 2.52 -0.16
N VAL A 77 -13.79 1.47 0.66
CA VAL A 77 -14.99 0.94 1.32
C VAL A 77 -14.89 1.25 2.80
N GLN A 78 -15.80 2.09 3.30
CA GLN A 78 -15.92 2.37 4.73
C GLN A 78 -16.62 1.19 5.42
N LEU A 79 -15.98 0.58 6.41
CA LEU A 79 -16.58 -0.50 7.21
C LEU A 79 -17.26 0.04 8.46
N THR A 80 -16.62 1.01 9.11
CA THR A 80 -17.10 1.77 10.28
C THR A 80 -16.55 3.19 10.17
N ASP A 81 -16.97 4.13 11.01
CA ASP A 81 -16.39 5.50 10.97
C ASP A 81 -14.87 5.53 11.26
N GLU A 82 -14.32 4.47 11.84
CA GLU A 82 -12.92 4.33 12.26
C GLU A 82 -12.10 3.39 11.37
N VAL A 83 -12.75 2.65 10.46
CA VAL A 83 -12.09 1.63 9.63
C VAL A 83 -12.50 1.76 8.17
N LEU A 84 -11.50 1.82 7.29
CA LEU A 84 -11.64 1.85 5.84
C LEU A 84 -10.76 0.77 5.22
N VAL A 85 -11.24 0.16 4.13
CA VAL A 85 -10.46 -0.77 3.33
C VAL A 85 -10.43 -0.32 1.87
N MET A 86 -9.27 -0.42 1.25
CA MET A 86 -9.08 -0.30 -0.20
C MET A 86 -8.05 -1.30 -0.67
N ALA A 87 -7.91 -1.53 -1.97
CA ALA A 87 -6.94 -2.47 -2.50
C ALA A 87 -6.03 -1.82 -3.55
N PHE A 88 -4.76 -2.19 -3.50
CA PHE A 88 -3.83 -1.96 -4.58
C PHE A 88 -4.03 -3.01 -5.67
N GLN A 89 -4.05 -2.55 -6.90
CA GLN A 89 -4.22 -3.37 -8.09
C GLN A 89 -2.95 -3.25 -8.93
N ASP A 90 -2.19 -4.34 -9.04
CA ASP A 90 -1.04 -4.39 -9.94
C ASP A 90 -1.54 -4.40 -11.40
N ARG A 91 -1.13 -3.39 -12.17
CA ARG A 91 -1.50 -3.24 -13.59
C ARG A 91 -0.31 -3.34 -14.52
N SER A 92 0.89 -3.53 -13.98
CA SER A 92 2.14 -3.57 -14.74
C SER A 92 2.21 -4.72 -15.76
N GLN A 93 1.45 -5.79 -15.53
CA GLN A 93 1.41 -6.96 -16.41
C GLN A 93 0.23 -6.97 -17.41
N VAL A 94 -0.61 -5.93 -17.41
CA VAL A 94 -1.75 -5.85 -18.33
C VAL A 94 -1.22 -5.69 -19.76
N GLY A 95 -1.22 -6.79 -20.53
CA GLY A 95 -0.75 -6.84 -21.91
C GLY A 95 0.56 -7.60 -22.14
N LEU A 96 1.24 -8.03 -21.07
CA LEU A 96 2.42 -8.90 -21.16
C LEU A 96 1.97 -10.35 -20.91
N ALA A 97 1.96 -11.17 -21.95
CA ALA A 97 1.76 -12.60 -21.76
C ALA A 97 2.91 -13.13 -20.87
N LEU A 98 2.59 -13.92 -19.85
CA LEU A 98 3.53 -14.60 -18.93
C LEU A 98 4.53 -15.56 -19.64
N GLY A 99 4.65 -15.51 -20.97
CA GLY A 99 5.55 -16.28 -21.81
C GLY A 99 6.90 -15.61 -22.14
N ASP A 100 7.10 -14.33 -21.82
CA ASP A 100 8.33 -13.61 -22.18
C ASP A 100 9.45 -13.77 -21.14
N GLY A 101 9.88 -15.02 -20.95
CA GLY A 101 11.19 -15.39 -20.39
C GLY A 101 11.62 -14.74 -19.06
N ALA A 102 12.93 -14.61 -18.87
CA ALA A 102 13.55 -14.13 -17.63
C ALA A 102 13.19 -12.68 -17.27
N ALA A 103 12.74 -11.87 -18.24
CA ALA A 103 12.29 -10.50 -18.03
C ALA A 103 10.94 -10.45 -17.32
N GLY A 104 9.95 -11.24 -17.77
CA GLY A 104 8.66 -11.34 -17.07
C GLY A 104 8.77 -11.93 -15.66
N ALA A 105 9.74 -12.83 -15.43
CA ALA A 105 10.04 -13.35 -14.10
C ALA A 105 10.70 -12.31 -13.18
N LEU A 106 11.57 -11.45 -13.72
CA LEU A 106 12.19 -10.35 -12.96
C LEU A 106 11.15 -9.29 -12.60
N ASP A 107 10.30 -8.86 -13.54
CA ASP A 107 9.23 -7.90 -13.27
C ASP A 107 8.23 -8.46 -12.26
N TYR A 108 7.86 -9.74 -12.37
CA TYR A 108 7.05 -10.44 -11.37
C TYR A 108 7.69 -10.40 -9.97
N VAL A 109 8.98 -10.70 -9.86
CA VAL A 109 9.71 -10.63 -8.58
C VAL A 109 9.79 -9.19 -8.07
N LEU A 110 10.09 -8.21 -8.93
CA LEU A 110 10.16 -6.81 -8.55
C LEU A 110 8.79 -6.27 -8.10
N ASN A 111 7.70 -6.70 -8.71
CA ASN A 111 6.34 -6.33 -8.32
C ASN A 111 5.88 -7.00 -7.02
N LEU A 112 6.28 -8.26 -6.81
CA LEU A 112 6.11 -8.95 -5.52
C LEU A 112 6.91 -8.27 -4.40
N VAL A 113 8.06 -7.70 -4.75
CA VAL A 113 8.97 -7.07 -3.79
C VAL A 113 8.63 -5.61 -3.57
N ARG A 114 7.98 -4.90 -4.51
CA ARG A 114 7.66 -3.47 -4.40
C ARG A 114 6.59 -3.28 -3.32
N PRO A 115 6.96 -2.80 -2.12
CA PRO A 115 6.00 -2.76 -1.04
C PRO A 115 4.94 -1.72 -1.39
N VAL A 116 3.67 -2.13 -1.47
CA VAL A 116 2.49 -1.29 -1.74
C VAL A 116 2.41 -0.04 -0.86
N VAL A 117 3.08 -0.08 0.30
CA VAL A 117 3.28 1.05 1.21
C VAL A 117 3.84 2.27 0.47
N PHE A 118 4.85 2.11 -0.38
CA PHE A 118 5.47 3.25 -1.05
C PHE A 118 4.60 3.90 -2.13
N PRO A 119 4.02 3.16 -3.11
CA PRO A 119 3.09 3.78 -4.04
C PRO A 119 1.88 4.38 -3.31
N PHE A 120 1.41 3.77 -2.23
CA PHE A 120 0.31 4.33 -1.43
C PHE A 120 0.67 5.69 -0.81
N LEU A 121 1.77 5.75 -0.05
CA LEU A 121 2.23 6.99 0.59
C LEU A 121 2.56 8.06 -0.44
N ARG A 122 3.16 7.65 -1.56
CA ARG A 122 3.46 8.54 -2.68
C ARG A 122 2.21 9.15 -3.28
N ASP A 123 1.23 8.33 -3.65
CA ASP A 123 -0.01 8.83 -4.25
C ASP A 123 -0.82 9.67 -3.24
N CYS A 124 -0.77 9.32 -1.95
CA CYS A 124 -1.37 10.13 -0.89
C CYS A 124 -0.77 11.55 -0.84
N ALA A 125 0.55 11.68 -0.95
CA ALA A 125 1.23 12.97 -0.90
C ALA A 125 1.16 13.73 -2.24
N GLU A 126 1.42 13.07 -3.36
CA GLU A 126 1.54 13.72 -4.67
C GLU A 126 0.17 14.02 -5.29
N VAL A 127 -0.84 13.18 -5.07
CA VAL A 127 -2.17 13.35 -5.69
C VAL A 127 -3.21 13.85 -4.70
N ALA A 128 -3.27 13.25 -3.51
CA ALA A 128 -4.22 13.67 -2.49
C ALA A 128 -3.72 14.84 -1.63
N HIS A 129 -2.48 15.30 -1.87
CA HIS A 129 -1.82 16.41 -1.16
C HIS A 129 -1.68 16.21 0.35
N LEU A 130 -1.81 14.97 0.84
CA LEU A 130 -1.72 14.63 2.25
C LEU A 130 -0.28 14.78 2.74
N ARG A 131 -0.10 15.51 3.84
CA ARG A 131 1.20 15.67 4.48
C ARG A 131 1.58 14.39 5.21
N LEU A 132 2.68 13.78 4.78
CA LEU A 132 3.33 12.68 5.48
C LEU A 132 4.07 13.19 6.72
N THR A 133 4.18 12.35 7.75
CA THR A 133 5.03 12.64 8.92
C THR A 133 6.51 12.70 8.55
N ASP A 134 7.32 13.36 9.39
CA ASP A 134 8.75 13.55 9.12
C ASP A 134 9.51 12.22 8.99
N GLN A 135 9.06 11.22 9.74
CA GLN A 135 9.59 9.88 9.78
C GLN A 135 8.45 8.87 9.60
N ILE A 136 8.63 7.95 8.65
CA ILE A 136 7.75 6.83 8.37
C ILE A 136 8.38 5.57 8.94
N ASP A 137 7.76 5.04 9.99
CA ASP A 137 8.12 3.76 10.56
C ASP A 137 7.23 2.65 9.98
N MET A 138 7.80 1.48 9.76
CA MET A 138 7.04 0.32 9.30
C MET A 138 7.61 -0.98 9.86
N SER A 139 6.72 -1.95 10.10
CA SER A 139 7.09 -3.29 10.56
C SER A 139 6.55 -4.34 9.60
N VAL A 140 7.41 -5.28 9.22
CA VAL A 140 7.07 -6.42 8.36
C VAL A 140 6.84 -7.64 9.24
N ARG A 141 5.68 -8.29 9.07
CA ARG A 141 5.26 -9.43 9.88
C ARG A 141 4.83 -10.59 8.99
N ARG A 142 5.07 -11.81 9.43
CA ARG A 142 4.50 -13.04 8.87
C ARG A 142 3.74 -13.74 9.97
N SER A 143 2.42 -13.81 9.85
CA SER A 143 1.55 -14.18 10.97
C SER A 143 1.89 -13.31 12.20
N ASP A 144 2.28 -13.91 13.33
CA ASP A 144 2.66 -13.17 14.53
C ASP A 144 4.15 -12.80 14.59
N ASP A 145 5.00 -13.43 13.76
CA ASP A 145 6.44 -13.21 13.75
C ASP A 145 6.80 -11.86 13.14
N ARG A 146 7.57 -11.04 13.88
CA ARG A 146 8.15 -9.80 13.38
C ARG A 146 9.43 -10.13 12.59
N LEU A 147 9.45 -9.82 11.30
CA LEU A 147 10.55 -10.14 10.39
C LEU A 147 11.56 -8.99 10.29
N ALA A 148 11.08 -7.76 10.22
CA ALA A 148 11.91 -6.59 10.04
C ALA A 148 11.19 -5.32 10.52
N ASP A 149 12.01 -4.33 10.88
CA ASP A 149 11.59 -2.96 11.12
C ASP A 149 12.38 -2.03 10.22
N LEU A 150 11.70 -1.05 9.67
CA LEU A 150 12.26 -0.06 8.78
C LEU A 150 11.79 1.31 9.26
N SER A 151 12.67 2.29 9.15
CA SER A 151 12.38 3.68 9.42
C SER A 151 13.06 4.53 8.36
N MET A 152 12.34 5.50 7.83
CA MET A 152 12.88 6.40 6.81
C MET A 152 12.18 7.75 6.85
N ARG A 153 12.83 8.75 6.26
CA ARG A 153 12.26 10.09 6.12
C ARG A 153 11.34 10.13 4.89
N TRP A 154 10.32 10.97 4.93
CA TRP A 154 9.38 11.10 3.80
C TRP A 154 10.06 11.47 2.48
N ASP A 155 11.18 12.19 2.51
CA ASP A 155 11.94 12.63 1.32
C ASP A 155 12.66 11.48 0.61
N GLN A 156 12.66 10.29 1.21
CA GLN A 156 13.09 9.04 0.58
C GLN A 156 11.94 8.33 -0.17
N ILE A 157 10.69 8.78 0.03
CA ILE A 157 9.48 8.23 -0.59
C ILE A 157 8.96 9.14 -1.69
N VAL A 158 8.95 10.46 -1.46
CA VAL A 158 8.41 11.47 -2.38
C VAL A 158 9.36 12.65 -2.56
N GLN A 159 9.32 13.28 -3.72
CA GLN A 159 10.15 14.47 -4.03
C GLN A 159 9.69 15.71 -3.24
N ALA A 160 8.39 15.85 -3.04
CA ALA A 160 7.77 16.91 -2.27
C ALA A 160 6.67 16.32 -1.38
N ASN A 161 6.62 16.77 -0.13
CA ASN A 161 5.59 16.35 0.80
C ASN A 161 4.29 17.11 0.54
N GLY A 162 3.15 16.53 0.92
CA GLY A 162 1.87 17.21 0.92
C GLY A 162 1.79 18.32 1.98
N GLU A 163 0.77 19.15 1.85
CA GLU A 163 0.50 20.27 2.76
C GLU A 163 -0.75 20.03 3.61
N ASP A 164 -1.65 19.15 3.15
CA ASP A 164 -2.93 18.90 3.81
C ASP A 164 -2.76 18.03 5.06
N LEU A 165 -3.11 18.59 6.21
CA LEU A 165 -3.17 17.89 7.48
C LEU A 165 -4.52 17.18 7.64
N LEU A 166 -4.50 15.99 8.26
CA LEU A 166 -5.71 15.25 8.61
C LEU A 166 -6.32 15.65 9.97
N SER A 167 -5.70 16.59 10.67
CA SER A 167 -6.25 17.14 11.92
C SER A 167 -7.65 17.73 11.69
N ALA A 168 -8.54 17.53 12.66
CA ALA A 168 -9.88 18.11 12.66
C ALA A 168 -9.83 19.64 12.68
#